data_AF-B6FWD1-F1
#
_entry.id   AF-B6FWD1-F1
#
_cell.length_a   1.000
_cell.length_b   1.000
_cell.length_c   1.000
_cell.angle_alpha   90.00
_cell.angle_beta   90.00
_cell.angle_gamma   90.00
#
_symmetry.space_group_name_H-M   'P 1'
#
loop_
_entity.id
_entity.type
_entity.pdbx_description
1 polymer ?
#
loop_
_entity_poly.entity_id
_entity_poly.type
_entity_poly.pdbx_seq_one_letter_code
_entity_poly.pdbx_strand_id
1 'polypeptide(L)'
;MKKTTRTIMIATLCAVLVGGIVAPTISTVSAASKPSKVATVVVKKKSTKKLLSQEQALNILNKMDNSVEYIYMGTEKDFDALQAKKLKGFVFLPDEEGDMGYFVNSKNAQVFFFHPSGYMERIK
;
A
#
# COMPACT_ATOMS: atom_id res chain seq x y z
N MET A 1 10.01 23.19 46.15
CA MET A 1 11.38 22.90 45.67
C MET A 1 11.44 23.24 44.19
N LYS A 2 11.92 24.45 43.85
CA LYS A 2 13.21 24.75 43.18
C LYS A 2 13.28 24.28 41.71
N LYS A 3 13.19 25.27 40.81
CA LYS A 3 13.48 25.19 39.36
C LYS A 3 14.92 24.73 39.14
N THR A 4 15.21 23.91 38.11
CA THR A 4 16.54 23.90 37.49
C THR A 4 16.49 23.41 36.04
N THR A 5 16.61 24.37 35.12
CA THR A 5 17.08 24.19 33.74
C THR A 5 18.58 23.91 33.76
N ARG A 6 19.07 22.95 32.98
CA ARG A 6 20.47 22.92 32.50
C ARG A 6 20.54 22.51 31.03
N THR A 7 20.87 23.49 30.21
CA THR A 7 21.32 23.40 28.82
C THR A 7 22.84 23.26 28.81
N ILE A 8 23.41 22.26 28.12
CA ILE A 8 24.80 22.16 27.62
C ILE A 8 24.71 21.15 26.44
N MET A 9 24.74 21.44 25.13
CA MET A 9 25.55 22.29 24.24
C MET A 9 27.02 21.84 24.12
N ILE A 10 27.46 21.61 22.86
CA ILE A 10 28.86 21.59 22.34
C ILE A 10 29.53 20.19 22.36
N ALA A 11 30.28 19.67 21.36
CA ALA A 11 30.83 20.10 20.07
C ALA A 11 31.13 18.82 19.24
N THR A 12 30.86 18.76 17.94
CA THR A 12 31.78 19.07 16.83
C THR A 12 32.97 18.12 16.71
N LEU A 13 32.94 17.25 15.69
CA LEU A 13 34.14 16.94 14.91
C LEU A 13 33.76 16.88 13.42
N CYS A 14 34.35 17.80 12.66
CA CYS A 14 34.21 17.98 11.22
C CYS A 14 35.28 17.19 10.45
N ALA A 15 35.02 17.08 9.15
CA ALA A 15 35.88 16.68 8.03
C ALA A 15 35.90 15.16 7.75
N VAL A 16 35.73 14.69 6.51
CA VAL A 16 36.37 15.18 5.27
C VAL A 16 35.43 15.06 4.06
N LEU A 17 35.41 16.10 3.21
CA LEU A 17 34.84 16.14 1.86
C LEU A 17 35.68 15.29 0.89
N VAL A 18 35.03 14.60 -0.06
CA VAL A 18 35.23 14.64 -1.54
C VAL A 18 34.20 13.64 -2.08
N GLY A 19 33.10 14.04 -2.72
CA GLY A 19 33.03 14.45 -4.13
C GLY A 19 32.08 13.48 -4.85
N GLY A 20 31.00 14.01 -5.44
CA GLY A 20 29.99 13.19 -6.10
C GLY A 20 28.66 13.92 -6.23
N ILE A 21 28.58 14.76 -7.24
CA ILE A 21 27.37 15.46 -7.69
C ILE A 21 26.28 14.46 -8.15
N VAL A 22 25.17 14.37 -7.41
CA VAL A 22 23.80 14.29 -7.97
C VAL A 22 22.81 14.79 -6.91
N ALA A 23 21.99 15.76 -7.28
CA ALA A 23 20.92 16.37 -6.48
C ALA A 23 19.65 15.48 -6.47
N PRO A 24 18.54 15.86 -5.79
CA PRO A 24 18.36 15.76 -4.34
C PRO A 24 17.08 14.97 -3.93
N THR A 25 17.15 14.28 -2.78
CA THR A 25 16.16 14.23 -1.65
C THR A 25 14.71 13.72 -1.91
N ILE A 26 14.01 12.92 -1.10
CA ILE A 26 14.02 12.52 0.33
C ILE A 26 13.37 11.12 0.44
N SER A 27 13.80 10.28 1.39
CA SER A 27 12.92 9.30 2.03
C SER A 27 13.00 9.40 3.55
N THR A 28 11.82 9.26 4.16
CA THR A 28 11.50 8.78 5.53
C THR A 28 11.69 9.67 6.77
N VAL A 29 10.53 10.22 7.18
CA VAL A 29 9.85 10.26 8.51
C VAL A 29 10.63 10.57 9.81
N SER A 30 10.15 11.57 10.57
CA SER A 30 9.53 11.36 11.90
C SER A 30 9.01 12.66 12.57
N ALA A 31 7.77 12.58 13.05
CA ALA A 31 7.16 13.19 14.25
C ALA A 31 6.95 14.72 14.45
N ALA A 32 5.65 15.04 14.52
CA ALA A 32 4.96 15.89 15.52
C ALA A 32 4.74 17.40 15.27
N SER A 33 3.53 17.75 14.84
CA SER A 33 2.67 18.77 15.50
C SER A 33 1.23 18.78 14.93
N LYS A 34 0.23 18.53 15.79
CA LYS A 34 -1.20 18.92 15.62
C LYS A 34 -1.40 20.38 16.09
N PRO A 35 -2.57 21.06 15.90
CA PRO A 35 -3.70 20.87 14.98
C PRO A 35 -4.10 22.18 14.21
N SER A 36 -5.06 22.13 13.27
CA SER A 36 -6.19 23.09 13.07
C SER A 36 -6.61 23.33 11.61
N LYS A 37 -7.84 22.86 11.29
CA LYS A 37 -8.95 23.52 10.58
C LYS A 37 -8.80 24.04 9.11
N VAL A 38 -9.57 23.35 8.25
CA VAL A 38 -10.36 23.85 7.08
C VAL A 38 -9.61 24.29 5.82
N ALA A 39 -9.77 23.51 4.75
CA ALA A 39 -10.24 23.99 3.44
C ALA A 39 -10.59 22.78 2.55
N THR A 40 -11.89 22.52 2.42
CA THR A 40 -12.45 21.63 1.38
C THR A 40 -12.20 22.28 0.02
N VAL A 41 -11.19 21.80 -0.72
CA VAL A 41 -11.04 22.13 -2.14
C VAL A 41 -11.65 20.99 -2.94
N VAL A 42 -12.87 21.24 -3.42
CA VAL A 42 -13.52 20.42 -4.45
C VAL A 42 -12.73 20.59 -5.74
N VAL A 43 -11.73 19.75 -5.96
CA VAL A 43 -11.06 19.61 -7.26
C VAL A 43 -11.75 18.49 -8.02
N LYS A 44 -12.52 18.87 -9.03
CA LYS A 44 -13.07 17.99 -10.06
C LYS A 44 -11.88 17.37 -10.82
N LYS A 45 -11.41 16.22 -10.33
CA LYS A 45 -10.18 15.55 -10.79
C LYS A 45 -10.46 14.77 -12.06
N LYS A 46 -9.87 15.22 -13.17
CA LYS A 46 -9.69 14.45 -14.41
C LYS A 46 -9.00 13.13 -14.01
N SER A 47 -9.77 12.03 -13.98
CA SER A 47 -9.35 10.78 -13.34
C SER A 47 -8.35 10.04 -14.23
N THR A 48 -7.07 10.35 -14.05
CA THR A 48 -6.06 9.31 -14.28
C THR A 48 -6.44 8.17 -13.34
N LYS A 49 -6.91 7.04 -13.90
CA LYS A 49 -7.31 5.86 -13.11
C LYS A 49 -6.09 5.38 -12.35
N LYS A 50 -5.95 5.85 -11.10
CA LYS A 50 -4.92 5.38 -10.17
C LYS A 50 -5.17 3.89 -9.93
N LEU A 51 -4.14 3.07 -10.13
CA LEU A 51 -4.20 1.66 -9.77
C LEU A 51 -4.38 1.53 -8.26
N LEU A 52 -5.14 0.52 -7.84
CA LEU A 52 -5.27 0.17 -6.43
C LEU A 52 -3.91 -0.26 -5.87
N SER A 53 -3.62 0.11 -4.62
CA SER A 53 -2.56 -0.53 -3.83
C SER A 53 -3.04 -1.87 -3.27
N GLN A 54 -2.10 -2.66 -2.75
CA GLN A 54 -2.40 -3.91 -2.05
C GLN A 54 -3.33 -3.68 -0.85
N GLU A 55 -3.09 -2.64 -0.04
CA GLU A 55 -3.97 -2.36 1.12
C GLU A 55 -5.37 -1.96 0.68
N GLN A 56 -5.49 -1.23 -0.44
CA GLN A 56 -6.79 -0.89 -1.01
C GLN A 56 -7.53 -2.14 -1.52
N ALA A 57 -6.82 -3.10 -2.12
CA ALA A 57 -7.38 -4.37 -2.55
C ALA A 57 -7.84 -5.23 -1.36
N LEU A 58 -7.02 -5.35 -0.31
CA LEU A 58 -7.39 -6.05 0.92
C LEU A 58 -8.62 -5.43 1.59
N ASN A 59 -8.69 -4.09 1.65
CA ASN A 59 -9.84 -3.40 2.20
C ASN A 59 -11.13 -3.59 1.37
N ILE A 60 -11.02 -3.95 0.08
CA ILE A 60 -12.19 -4.34 -0.71
C ILE A 60 -12.69 -5.72 -0.25
N LEU A 61 -11.79 -6.67 -0.01
CA LEU A 61 -12.13 -8.00 0.51
C LEU A 61 -12.77 -7.93 1.89
N ASN A 62 -12.14 -7.22 2.83
CA ASN A 62 -12.67 -7.02 4.19
C ASN A 62 -14.03 -6.30 4.24
N LYS A 63 -14.42 -5.58 3.18
CA LYS A 63 -15.76 -4.97 3.09
C LYS A 63 -16.82 -5.93 2.58
N MET A 64 -16.42 -6.97 1.86
CA MET A 64 -17.34 -8.01 1.39
C MET A 64 -17.59 -9.04 2.47
N ASP A 65 -16.53 -9.52 3.11
CA ASP A 65 -16.60 -10.36 4.28
C ASP A 65 -15.44 -10.03 5.23
N ASN A 66 -15.79 -9.62 6.44
CA ASN A 66 -14.85 -9.30 7.51
C ASN A 66 -14.75 -10.42 8.56
N SER A 67 -15.40 -11.56 8.32
CA SER A 67 -15.39 -12.73 9.21
C SER A 67 -14.13 -13.58 9.03
N VAL A 68 -13.46 -13.44 7.88
CA VAL A 68 -12.25 -14.19 7.52
C VAL A 68 -11.06 -13.26 7.36
N GLU A 69 -9.87 -13.76 7.69
CA GLU A 69 -8.61 -13.09 7.39
C GLU A 69 -8.16 -13.47 5.97
N TYR A 70 -7.53 -12.53 5.26
CA TYR A 70 -7.04 -12.75 3.91
C TYR A 70 -5.52 -12.67 3.88
N ILE A 71 -4.88 -13.78 3.53
CA ILE A 71 -3.43 -13.92 3.42
C ILE A 71 -3.00 -13.48 2.03
N TYR A 72 -2.04 -12.56 1.95
CA TYR A 72 -1.51 -12.09 0.67
C TYR A 72 -0.65 -13.16 -0.01
N MET A 73 -1.00 -13.51 -1.24
CA MET A 73 -0.31 -14.57 -1.99
C MET A 73 0.60 -14.05 -3.12
N GLY A 74 0.37 -12.83 -3.61
CA GLY A 74 1.18 -12.27 -4.68
C GLY A 74 0.41 -11.37 -5.64
N THR A 75 1.03 -11.09 -6.77
CA THR A 75 0.53 -10.24 -7.87
C THR A 75 0.26 -11.05 -9.11
N GLU A 76 -0.16 -10.40 -10.21
CA GLU A 76 -0.33 -11.10 -11.49
C GLU A 76 0.92 -11.84 -12.00
N LYS A 77 2.11 -11.42 -11.58
CA LYS A 77 3.39 -11.98 -12.08
C LYS A 77 3.70 -13.34 -11.49
N ASP A 78 3.09 -13.65 -10.36
CA ASP A 78 3.33 -14.88 -9.62
C ASP A 78 2.44 -16.03 -10.14
N PHE A 79 1.51 -15.74 -11.06
CA PHE A 79 0.54 -16.72 -11.58
C PHE A 79 0.39 -16.63 -13.11
N ASP A 80 0.78 -17.69 -13.82
CA ASP A 80 0.71 -17.77 -15.29
C ASP A 80 -0.70 -17.51 -15.85
N ALA A 81 -1.74 -17.99 -15.15
CA ALA A 81 -3.13 -17.76 -15.53
C ALA A 81 -3.51 -16.26 -15.61
N LEU A 82 -2.99 -15.45 -14.69
CA LEU A 82 -3.25 -14.00 -14.66
C LEU A 82 -2.43 -13.28 -15.74
N GLN A 83 -1.20 -13.71 -15.97
CA GLN A 83 -0.34 -13.21 -17.05
C GLN A 83 -0.95 -13.47 -18.43
N ALA A 84 -1.42 -14.69 -18.68
CA ALA A 84 -2.06 -15.09 -19.93
C ALA A 84 -3.30 -14.23 -20.24
N LYS A 85 -4.07 -13.86 -19.22
CA LYS A 85 -5.25 -12.99 -19.33
C LYS A 85 -4.91 -11.49 -19.32
N LYS A 86 -3.63 -11.11 -19.18
CA LYS A 86 -3.14 -9.72 -19.07
C LYS A 86 -3.84 -8.92 -17.97
N LEU A 87 -4.23 -9.62 -16.90
CA LEU A 87 -4.84 -9.00 -15.73
C LEU A 87 -3.74 -8.46 -14.81
N LYS A 88 -4.04 -7.40 -14.06
CA LYS A 88 -3.13 -6.82 -13.07
C LYS A 88 -3.86 -6.68 -11.76
N GLY A 89 -3.21 -7.02 -10.65
CA GLY A 89 -3.91 -7.07 -9.38
C GLY A 89 -3.17 -7.86 -8.32
N PHE A 90 -3.92 -8.24 -7.30
CA PHE A 90 -3.40 -8.90 -6.10
C PHE A 90 -4.23 -10.14 -5.83
N VAL A 91 -3.56 -11.22 -5.44
CA VAL A 91 -4.17 -12.48 -5.04
C VAL A 91 -4.10 -12.61 -3.53
N PHE A 92 -5.21 -13.03 -2.95
CA PHE A 92 -5.35 -13.32 -1.53
C PHE A 92 -5.97 -14.70 -1.34
N LEU A 93 -5.56 -15.41 -0.31
CA LEU A 93 -6.17 -16.66 0.12
C LEU A 93 -6.92 -16.40 1.44
N PRO A 94 -8.22 -16.73 1.53
CA PRO A 94 -8.93 -16.66 2.81
C PRO A 94 -8.37 -17.72 3.77
N ASP A 95 -8.26 -17.38 5.04
CA ASP A 95 -7.90 -18.33 6.11
C ASP A 95 -9.11 -19.19 6.51
N GLU A 96 -9.57 -20.00 5.56
CA GLU A 96 -10.70 -20.91 5.70
C GLU A 96 -10.42 -22.25 5.00
N GLU A 97 -11.30 -23.22 5.19
CA GLU A 97 -11.16 -24.53 4.55
C GLU A 97 -11.42 -24.43 3.04
N GLY A 98 -10.36 -24.57 2.24
CA GLY A 98 -10.45 -24.66 0.79
C GLY A 98 -9.21 -24.17 0.05
N ASP A 99 -9.20 -24.38 -1.27
CA ASP A 99 -8.07 -24.02 -2.15
C ASP A 99 -8.39 -22.79 -3.03
N MET A 100 -9.50 -22.10 -2.77
CA MET A 100 -9.99 -21.01 -3.60
C MET A 100 -9.49 -19.66 -3.09
N GLY A 101 -8.73 -18.97 -3.93
CA GLY A 101 -8.29 -17.61 -3.67
C GLY A 101 -9.22 -16.56 -4.26
N TYR A 102 -8.91 -15.30 -3.93
CA TYR A 102 -9.53 -14.12 -4.50
C TYR A 102 -8.50 -13.31 -5.27
N PHE A 103 -8.83 -12.96 -6.50
CA PHE A 103 -8.06 -12.00 -7.29
C PHE A 103 -8.79 -10.66 -7.34
N VAL A 104 -8.11 -9.58 -6.95
CA VAL A 104 -8.63 -8.22 -7.01
C VAL A 104 -7.92 -7.44 -8.11
N ASN A 105 -8.67 -7.02 -9.13
CA ASN A 105 -8.12 -6.30 -10.27
C ASN A 105 -7.79 -4.85 -9.91
N SER A 106 -6.52 -4.45 -10.08
CA SER A 106 -6.02 -3.15 -9.65
C SER A 106 -6.54 -1.97 -10.49
N LYS A 107 -7.10 -2.21 -11.69
CA LYS A 107 -7.59 -1.16 -12.58
C LYS A 107 -9.04 -0.76 -12.33
N ASN A 108 -9.87 -1.71 -11.92
CA ASN A 108 -11.32 -1.53 -11.88
C ASN A 108 -11.97 -2.05 -10.59
N ALA A 109 -11.20 -2.52 -9.61
CA ALA A 109 -11.67 -3.01 -8.32
C ALA A 109 -12.60 -4.24 -8.40
N GLN A 110 -12.63 -4.93 -9.55
CA GLN A 110 -13.40 -6.17 -9.69
C GLN A 110 -12.75 -7.29 -8.90
N VAL A 111 -13.59 -8.15 -8.33
CA VAL A 111 -13.16 -9.28 -7.51
C VAL A 111 -13.56 -10.56 -8.20
N PHE A 112 -12.63 -11.50 -8.25
CA PHE A 112 -12.81 -12.80 -8.85
C PHE A 112 -12.44 -13.90 -7.86
N PHE A 113 -13.20 -15.00 -7.86
CA PHE A 113 -12.65 -16.27 -7.40
C PHE A 113 -11.52 -16.66 -8.34
N PHE A 114 -10.45 -17.20 -7.79
CA PHE A 114 -9.24 -17.49 -8.51
C PHE A 114 -8.63 -18.79 -8.00
N HIS A 115 -8.33 -19.70 -8.93
CA HIS A 115 -7.52 -20.87 -8.66
C HIS A 115 -6.30 -20.89 -9.61
N PRO A 116 -5.09 -21.26 -9.15
CA PRO A 116 -3.88 -21.27 -9.97
C PRO A 116 -3.97 -22.13 -11.24
N SER A 117 -4.89 -23.11 -11.29
CA SER A 117 -5.18 -23.91 -12.50
C SER A 117 -5.73 -23.09 -13.68
N GLY A 118 -6.11 -21.82 -13.45
CA GLY A 118 -6.67 -20.93 -14.46
C GLY A 118 -8.18 -20.71 -14.36
N TYR A 119 -8.83 -21.36 -13.39
CA TYR A 119 -10.22 -21.05 -13.06
C TYR A 119 -10.33 -19.62 -12.51
N MET A 120 -11.26 -18.86 -13.09
CA MET A 120 -11.60 -17.52 -12.62
C MET A 120 -13.07 -17.23 -12.84
N GLU A 121 -13.74 -16.71 -11.81
CA GLU A 121 -15.15 -16.33 -11.86
C GLU A 121 -15.33 -14.97 -11.19
N ARG A 122 -16.04 -14.05 -11.85
CA ARG A 122 -16.29 -12.72 -11.27
C ARG A 122 -17.37 -12.81 -10.20
N ILE A 123 -17.10 -12.20 -9.06
CA ILE A 123 -18.04 -12.10 -7.92
C ILE A 123 -18.58 -10.67 -7.77
N LYS A 124 -17.73 -9.66 -8.04
CA LYS A 124 -18.05 -8.24 -7.86
C LYS A 124 -17.57 -7.40 -9.04
#